data_AF-A0A3S2BB19-F1
#
_entry.id   AF-A0A3S2BB19-F1
#
_cell.length_a   1.000
_cell.length_b   1.000
_cell.length_c   1.000
_cell.angle_alpha   90.00
_cell.angle_beta   90.00
_cell.angle_gamma   90.00
#
_symmetry.space_group_name_H-M   'P 1'
#
loop_
_entity.id
_entity.type
_entity.pdbx_description
1 polymer ?
#
loop_
_entity_poly.entity_id
_entity_poly.type
_entity_poly.pdbx_seq_one_letter_code
_entity_poly.pdbx_strand_id
1 'polypeptide(L)'
;RQQRIERWAELLEQHPERRLRALTGTEYLKREARDAARGEGSPITVAFEDPLLRALGLKDDTYGEAKRFFELSDGELHGIVCSCHVGTMFRGQWAAARVRRSIGGNRFLKWVRERMWH
;
A
#
# COMPACT_ATOMS: atom_id res chain seq x y z
N ARG A 1 -6.49 -11.14 4.78
CA ARG A 1 -6.38 -10.17 3.66
C ARG A 1 -7.08 -8.82 3.87
N GLN A 2 -8.41 -8.76 3.76
CA GLN A 2 -9.14 -7.52 3.50
C GLN A 2 -8.89 -6.38 4.51
N GLN A 3 -9.11 -6.66 5.80
CA GLN A 3 -9.00 -5.66 6.87
C GLN A 3 -7.61 -5.03 6.93
N ARG A 4 -6.55 -5.79 6.59
CA ARG A 4 -5.18 -5.29 6.52
C ARG A 4 -5.03 -4.24 5.41
N ILE A 5 -5.58 -4.52 4.24
CA ILE A 5 -5.52 -3.60 3.09
C ILE A 5 -6.39 -2.36 3.34
N GLU A 6 -7.54 -2.51 4.01
CA GLU A 6 -8.37 -1.39 4.46
C GLU A 6 -7.63 -0.47 5.43
N ARG A 7 -7.02 -1.05 6.48
CA ARG A 7 -6.19 -0.30 7.43
C ARG A 7 -5.05 0.44 6.72
N TRP A 8 -4.41 -0.21 5.75
CA TRP A 8 -3.36 0.43 4.96
C TRP A 8 -3.88 1.64 4.16
N ALA A 9 -5.06 1.52 3.54
CA ALA A 9 -5.68 2.63 2.83
C ALA A 9 -6.02 3.79 3.79
N GLU A 10 -6.58 3.51 4.97
CA GLU A 10 -6.88 4.51 5.99
C GLU A 10 -5.63 5.28 6.43
N LEU A 11 -4.51 4.59 6.65
CA LEU A 11 -3.24 5.23 7.05
C LEU A 11 -2.72 6.20 5.97
N LEU A 12 -2.86 5.82 4.70
CA LEU A 12 -2.48 6.66 3.57
C LEU A 12 -3.41 7.88 3.42
N GLU A 13 -4.67 7.78 3.83
CA GLU A 13 -5.63 8.88 3.82
C GLU A 13 -5.51 9.84 5.01
N GLN A 14 -5.02 9.38 6.16
CA GLN A 14 -4.75 10.26 7.30
C GLN A 14 -3.73 11.35 6.94
N HIS A 15 -2.87 11.07 5.95
CA HIS A 15 -1.88 12.02 5.44
C HIS A 15 -1.94 12.13 3.91
N PRO A 16 -3.03 12.68 3.35
CA PRO A 16 -3.29 12.62 1.91
C PRO A 16 -2.29 13.43 1.08
N GLU A 17 -1.69 14.46 1.69
CA GLU A 17 -0.68 15.33 1.08
C GLU A 17 0.77 14.86 1.31
N ARG A 18 0.99 13.80 2.11
CA ARG A 18 2.34 13.22 2.30
C ARG A 18 2.86 12.77 0.94
N ARG A 19 4.05 13.24 0.58
CA ARG A 19 4.75 12.79 -0.62
C ARG A 19 5.39 11.45 -0.33
N LEU A 20 4.92 10.43 -1.01
CA LEU A 20 5.40 9.07 -0.90
C LEU A 20 6.33 8.75 -2.06
N ARG A 21 7.44 8.08 -1.75
CA ARG A 21 8.43 7.66 -2.72
C ARG A 21 7.94 6.42 -3.46
N ALA A 22 8.00 6.46 -4.77
CA ALA A 22 7.74 5.30 -5.61
C ALA A 22 8.89 4.29 -5.56
N LEU A 23 8.56 3.01 -5.67
CA LEU A 23 9.55 1.97 -5.94
C LEU A 23 9.73 1.89 -7.46
N THR A 24 10.85 2.44 -7.95
CA THR A 24 11.18 2.45 -9.38
C THR A 24 11.80 1.12 -9.82
N GLY A 25 11.47 0.65 -11.03
CA GLY A 25 12.12 -0.51 -11.62
C GLY A 25 11.61 -1.86 -11.12
N THR A 26 10.57 -1.89 -10.28
CA THR A 26 9.92 -3.14 -9.84
C THR A 26 9.42 -4.00 -11.01
N GLU A 27 9.14 -3.38 -12.15
CA GLU A 27 8.73 -3.99 -13.41
C GLU A 27 9.88 -4.68 -14.17
N TYR A 28 11.13 -4.27 -13.95
CA TYR A 28 12.31 -4.80 -14.65
C TYR A 28 13.22 -5.64 -13.73
N LEU A 29 13.04 -5.55 -12.42
CA LEU A 29 13.82 -6.31 -11.44
C LEU A 29 13.45 -7.80 -11.49
N LYS A 30 14.49 -8.64 -11.42
CA LYS A 30 14.35 -10.07 -11.13
C LYS A 30 13.66 -10.26 -9.79
N ARG A 31 12.97 -11.39 -9.61
CA ARG A 31 12.11 -11.65 -8.44
C ARG A 31 12.81 -11.39 -7.10
N GLU A 32 14.03 -11.86 -6.94
CA GLU A 32 14.79 -11.74 -5.69
C GLU A 32 15.14 -10.27 -5.40
N ALA A 33 15.57 -9.53 -6.43
CA ALA A 33 15.89 -8.11 -6.30
C ALA A 33 14.63 -7.26 -6.10
N ARG A 34 13.50 -7.66 -6.72
CA ARG A 34 12.20 -7.02 -6.50
C ARG A 34 11.72 -7.24 -5.09
N ASP A 35 11.77 -8.48 -4.58
CA ASP A 35 11.31 -8.81 -3.24
C ASP A 35 12.13 -8.07 -2.17
N ALA A 36 13.43 -7.85 -2.40
CA ALA A 36 14.30 -7.03 -1.53
C ALA A 36 14.13 -5.52 -1.72
N ALA A 37 13.38 -5.06 -2.74
CA ALA A 37 13.24 -3.65 -3.02
C ALA A 37 12.52 -2.92 -1.87
N ARG A 38 13.07 -1.78 -1.49
CA ARG A 38 12.57 -0.92 -0.41
C ARG A 38 12.75 0.53 -0.81
N GLY A 39 11.80 1.38 -0.45
CA GLY A 39 11.91 2.83 -0.57
C GLY A 39 11.55 3.50 0.75
N GLU A 40 12.44 4.32 1.28
CA GLU A 40 12.12 5.13 2.45
C GLU A 40 11.00 6.12 2.13
N GLY A 41 10.02 6.21 3.04
CA GLY A 41 8.82 7.03 2.83
C GLY A 41 7.94 6.52 1.69
N SER A 42 8.02 5.22 1.36
CA SER A 42 7.11 4.59 0.41
C SER A 42 5.74 4.31 1.05
N PRO A 43 4.72 3.94 0.26
CA PRO A 43 3.45 3.47 0.82
C PRO A 43 3.62 2.28 1.77
N ILE A 44 4.61 1.41 1.53
CA ILE A 44 4.89 0.27 2.39
C ILE A 44 5.45 0.74 3.74
N THR A 45 6.32 1.75 3.74
CA THR A 45 6.81 2.36 4.98
C THR A 45 5.67 2.88 5.84
N VAL A 46 4.64 3.50 5.26
CA VAL A 46 3.44 3.95 5.99
C VAL A 46 2.69 2.78 6.64
N ALA A 47 2.58 1.64 5.95
CA ALA A 47 2.01 0.43 6.56
C ALA A 47 2.86 -0.10 7.71
N PHE A 48 4.19 -0.10 7.54
CA PHE A 48 5.11 -0.58 8.56
C PHE A 48 5.20 0.33 9.79
N GLU A 49 4.98 1.63 9.63
CA GLU A 49 4.91 2.58 10.75
C GLU A 49 3.70 2.31 11.68
N ASP A 50 2.68 1.58 11.22
CA ASP A 50 1.50 1.25 12.03
C ASP A 50 1.76 0.09 13.01
N PRO A 51 1.58 0.31 14.34
CA PRO A 51 1.82 -0.73 15.35
C PRO A 51 0.90 -1.93 15.23
N LEU A 52 -0.34 -1.77 14.75
CA LEU A 52 -1.29 -2.88 14.61
C LEU A 52 -0.88 -3.80 13.48
N LEU A 53 -0.49 -3.26 12.32
CA LEU A 53 -0.02 -4.05 11.18
C LEU A 53 1.26 -4.82 11.53
N ARG A 54 2.17 -4.20 12.29
CA ARG A 54 3.35 -4.90 12.84
C ARG A 54 2.97 -6.01 13.81
N ALA A 55 2.04 -5.75 14.74
CA ALA A 55 1.55 -6.77 15.67
C ALA A 55 0.84 -7.94 14.96
N LEU A 56 0.17 -7.67 13.84
CA LEU A 56 -0.46 -8.67 12.98
C LEU A 56 0.54 -9.47 12.13
N GLY A 57 1.84 -9.11 12.16
CA GLY A 57 2.91 -9.89 11.54
C GLY A 57 3.57 -9.28 10.31
N LEU A 58 3.43 -7.96 10.08
CA LEU A 58 4.23 -7.21 9.10
C LEU A 58 5.64 -6.98 9.66
N LYS A 59 6.64 -7.62 9.04
CA LYS A 59 8.00 -7.71 9.61
C LYS A 59 8.91 -6.54 9.22
N ASP A 60 8.77 -6.05 8.01
CA ASP A 60 9.56 -4.97 7.43
C ASP A 60 8.75 -4.27 6.33
N ASP A 61 9.37 -3.26 5.70
CA ASP A 61 8.80 -2.45 4.62
C ASP A 61 9.36 -2.80 3.24
N THR A 62 9.84 -4.03 3.05
CA THR A 62 10.24 -4.53 1.72
C THR A 62 9.03 -4.88 0.87
N TYR A 63 9.23 -4.85 -0.46
CA TYR A 63 8.22 -5.25 -1.42
C TYR A 63 7.76 -6.70 -1.20
N GLY A 64 8.71 -7.62 -0.98
CA GLY A 64 8.42 -9.03 -0.78
C GLY A 64 7.59 -9.30 0.47
N GLU A 65 7.90 -8.60 1.56
CA GLU A 65 7.14 -8.70 2.81
C GLU A 65 5.74 -8.10 2.67
N ALA A 66 5.62 -6.94 2.03
CA ALA A 66 4.30 -6.35 1.73
C ALA A 66 3.44 -7.29 0.87
N LYS A 67 4.03 -7.91 -0.14
CA LYS A 67 3.36 -8.90 -1.00
C LYS A 67 2.84 -10.09 -0.18
N ARG A 68 3.70 -10.67 0.67
CA ARG A 68 3.36 -11.80 1.54
C ARG A 68 2.28 -11.42 2.55
N PHE A 69 2.44 -10.30 3.24
CA PHE A 69 1.59 -9.88 4.34
C PHE A 69 0.21 -9.44 3.86
N PHE A 70 0.13 -8.65 2.79
CA PHE A 70 -1.14 -8.20 2.23
C PHE A 70 -1.77 -9.20 1.26
N GLU A 71 -1.09 -10.33 0.98
CA GLU A 71 -1.55 -11.37 0.05
C GLU A 71 -1.92 -10.75 -1.32
N LEU A 72 -1.01 -9.91 -1.82
CA LEU A 72 -1.14 -9.22 -3.10
C LEU A 72 -0.38 -9.98 -4.19
N SER A 73 -0.88 -9.91 -5.41
CA SER A 73 -0.08 -10.26 -6.59
C SER A 73 0.99 -9.18 -6.85
N ASP A 74 2.05 -9.54 -7.57
CA ASP A 74 3.06 -8.55 -8.00
C ASP A 74 2.42 -7.43 -8.82
N GLY A 75 1.38 -7.71 -9.63
CA GLY A 75 0.65 -6.71 -10.40
C GLY A 75 -0.15 -5.73 -9.53
N GLU A 76 -0.86 -6.23 -8.51
CA GLU A 76 -1.60 -5.38 -7.56
C GLU A 76 -0.63 -4.49 -6.76
N LEU A 77 0.44 -5.07 -6.23
CA LEU A 77 1.41 -4.33 -5.42
C LEU A 77 2.18 -3.33 -6.29
N HIS A 78 2.61 -3.72 -7.50
CA HIS A 78 3.20 -2.81 -8.47
C HIS A 78 2.27 -1.62 -8.77
N GLY A 79 0.98 -1.87 -8.94
CA GLY A 79 -0.01 -0.80 -9.10
C GLY A 79 -0.07 0.16 -7.91
N ILE A 80 0.26 -0.28 -6.70
CA ILE A 80 0.23 0.58 -5.51
C ILE A 80 1.53 1.37 -5.36
N VAL A 81 2.68 0.74 -5.63
CA VAL A 81 4.01 1.29 -5.28
C VAL A 81 4.79 1.86 -6.46
N CYS A 82 4.50 1.47 -7.71
CA CYS A 82 5.12 2.08 -8.88
C CYS A 82 4.37 3.33 -9.30
N SER A 83 5.15 4.33 -9.68
CA SER A 83 4.71 5.59 -10.29
C SER A 83 5.10 5.67 -11.76
N CYS A 84 5.12 4.54 -12.45
CA CYS A 84 5.51 4.37 -13.85
C CYS A 84 4.83 5.39 -14.83
N HIS A 85 3.79 6.11 -14.38
CA HIS A 85 3.10 7.19 -15.11
C HIS A 85 2.98 8.53 -14.37
N VAL A 86 3.54 8.69 -13.16
CA VAL A 86 3.30 9.85 -12.25
C VAL A 86 4.60 10.48 -11.70
N GLY A 87 5.78 9.90 -11.97
CA GLY A 87 7.09 10.44 -11.54
C GLY A 87 7.54 9.91 -10.17
N THR A 88 8.74 10.26 -9.67
CA THR A 88 9.39 9.58 -8.53
C THR A 88 8.67 9.69 -7.17
N MET A 89 7.75 10.65 -7.02
CA MET A 89 6.97 10.89 -5.80
C MET A 89 5.49 11.06 -6.14
N PHE A 90 4.59 10.54 -5.32
CA PHE A 90 3.14 10.72 -5.45
C PHE A 90 2.49 11.01 -4.10
N ARG A 91 1.25 11.51 -4.12
CA ARG A 91 0.51 11.87 -2.90
C ARG A 91 -0.09 10.64 -2.22
N GLY A 92 -0.18 10.66 -0.89
CA GLY A 92 -0.83 9.61 -0.08
C GLY A 92 -2.24 9.25 -0.54
N GLN A 93 -3.04 10.26 -0.92
CA GLN A 93 -4.39 10.05 -1.47
C GLN A 93 -4.41 9.19 -2.75
N TRP A 94 -3.41 9.34 -3.62
CA TRP A 94 -3.28 8.53 -4.83
C TRP A 94 -2.96 7.07 -4.50
N ALA A 95 -2.09 6.87 -3.51
CA ALA A 95 -1.73 5.56 -2.98
C ALA A 95 -2.96 4.87 -2.38
N ALA A 96 -3.72 5.56 -1.52
CA ALA A 96 -4.93 5.03 -0.90
C ALA A 96 -5.96 4.57 -1.93
N ALA A 97 -6.17 5.37 -2.99
CA ALA A 97 -7.08 5.02 -4.08
C ALA A 97 -6.61 3.78 -4.88
N ARG A 98 -5.30 3.53 -5.01
CA ARG A 98 -4.76 2.30 -5.61
C ARG A 98 -4.94 1.11 -4.67
N VAL A 99 -4.61 1.27 -3.40
CA VAL A 99 -4.77 0.24 -2.36
C VAL A 99 -6.22 -0.24 -2.32
N ARG A 100 -7.19 0.68 -2.31
CA ARG A 100 -8.62 0.32 -2.35
C ARG A 100 -9.07 -0.37 -3.63
N ARG A 101 -8.41 -0.15 -4.76
CA ARG A 101 -8.77 -0.86 -6.00
C ARG A 101 -8.30 -2.33 -6.02
N SER A 102 -7.26 -2.67 -5.24
CA SER A 102 -6.87 -4.08 -5.01
C SER A 102 -7.86 -4.87 -4.15
N ILE A 103 -8.81 -4.15 -3.54
CA ILE A 103 -9.98 -4.70 -2.87
C ILE A 103 -11.13 -4.59 -3.86
N GLY A 104 -11.63 -5.71 -4.37
CA GLY A 104 -12.77 -5.70 -5.30
C GLY A 104 -14.00 -4.94 -4.74
N GLY A 105 -14.27 -3.77 -5.31
CA GLY A 105 -15.55 -3.09 -5.58
C GLY A 105 -16.63 -2.88 -4.50
N ASN A 106 -16.91 -3.82 -3.59
CA ASN A 106 -18.26 -3.88 -2.98
C ASN A 106 -18.34 -3.67 -1.46
N ARG A 107 -17.24 -3.38 -0.77
CA ARG A 107 -17.23 -3.05 0.68
C ARG A 107 -17.05 -1.57 0.99
N PHE A 108 -16.56 -0.79 0.03
CA PHE A 108 -16.32 0.66 0.18
C PHE A 108 -17.59 1.43 0.55
N LEU A 109 -18.71 1.13 -0.10
CA LEU A 109 -20.02 1.73 0.21
C LEU A 109 -20.58 1.27 1.56
N LYS A 110 -20.24 0.05 2.01
CA LYS A 110 -20.81 -0.50 3.25
C LYS A 110 -20.13 0.10 4.50
N TRP A 111 -18.80 0.25 4.46
CA TRP A 111 -18.02 0.85 5.54
C TRP A 111 -18.19 2.38 5.64
N VAL A 112 -18.23 3.11 4.50
CA VAL A 112 -18.50 4.56 4.50
C VAL A 112 -19.87 4.87 5.13
N ARG A 113 -20.87 4.00 4.90
CA ARG A 113 -22.21 4.18 5.46
C ARG A 113 -22.29 3.88 6.97
N GLU A 114 -21.44 3.00 7.49
CA GLU A 114 -21.41 2.65 8.92
C GLU A 114 -20.66 3.70 9.76
N ARG A 115 -19.74 4.48 9.16
CA ARG A 115 -18.90 5.44 9.89
C ARG A 115 -19.35 6.91 9.77
N MET A 116 -20.32 7.22 8.92
CA MET A 116 -20.96 8.54 8.84
C MET A 116 -22.20 8.70 9.75
N TRP A 117 -22.53 7.69 10.57
CA TRP A 117 -23.72 7.71 11.45
C TRP A 117 -23.41 7.60 12.96
N HIS A 118 -22.18 7.87 13.38
CA HIS A 118 -21.78 8.09 14.77
C HIS A 118 -20.91 9.35 14.86
#